data_AF-A0A0R2QFP4-F1
#
_entry.id   AF-A0A0R2QFP4-F1
#
_cell.length_a   1.000
_cell.length_b   1.000
_cell.length_c   1.000
_cell.angle_alpha   90.00
_cell.angle_beta   90.00
_cell.angle_gamma   90.00
#
_symmetry.space_group_name_H-M   'P 1'
#
loop_
_entity.id
_entity.type
_entity.pdbx_description
1 polymer ?
#
loop_
_entity_poly.entity_id
_entity_poly.type
_entity_poly.pdbx_seq_one_letter_code
_entity_poly.pdbx_strand_id
1 'polypeptide(L)'
;GSKPSTAEQVRRRALEAIATEAKMMLDEAVVATPQEIDICMLLGSGWPMHLGGILPYLDREGISEAVCGSRFHPKGVASLP
;
A
#
# COMPACT_ATOMS: atom_id res chain seq x y z
N GLY A 1 -16.23 -22.58 1.56
CA GLY A 1 -17.46 -21.76 1.49
C GLY A 1 -18.13 -21.97 0.13
N SER A 2 -19.44 -21.75 0.02
CA SER A 2 -20.24 -21.99 -1.20
C SER A 2 -20.08 -20.93 -2.30
N LYS A 3 -19.33 -19.85 -2.03
CA LYS A 3 -18.97 -18.80 -2.98
C LYS A 3 -17.49 -18.46 -2.82
N PRO A 4 -16.58 -19.12 -3.56
CA PRO A 4 -15.15 -18.81 -3.47
C PRO A 4 -14.88 -17.41 -4.01
N SER A 5 -13.89 -16.73 -3.43
CA SER A 5 -13.42 -15.44 -3.94
C SER A 5 -12.59 -15.63 -5.20
N THR A 6 -12.69 -14.69 -6.13
CA THR A 6 -11.75 -14.60 -7.26
C THR A 6 -10.38 -14.12 -6.78
N ALA A 7 -9.33 -14.37 -7.58
CA ALA A 7 -7.98 -13.89 -7.29
C ALA A 7 -7.96 -12.36 -7.10
N GLU A 8 -8.66 -11.61 -7.96
CA GLU A 8 -8.75 -10.15 -7.83
C GLU A 8 -9.46 -9.71 -6.56
N GLN A 9 -10.50 -10.41 -6.11
CA GLN A 9 -11.17 -10.11 -4.84
C GLN A 9 -10.27 -10.38 -3.63
N VAL A 10 -9.43 -11.42 -3.68
CA VAL A 10 -8.45 -11.70 -2.62
C VAL A 10 -7.36 -10.62 -2.62
N ARG A 11 -6.79 -10.33 -3.80
CA ARG A 11 -5.76 -9.31 -3.98
C ARG A 11 -6.24 -7.94 -3.50
N ARG A 12 -7.44 -7.50 -3.92
CA ARG A 12 -8.00 -6.21 -3.52
C ARG A 12 -8.11 -6.08 -2.01
N ARG A 13 -8.70 -7.07 -1.34
CA ARG A 13 -8.84 -7.06 0.13
C ARG A 13 -7.49 -7.03 0.84
N ALA A 14 -6.50 -7.76 0.34
CA ALA A 14 -5.16 -7.75 0.91
C ALA A 14 -4.52 -6.36 0.78
N LEU A 15 -4.64 -5.72 -0.38
CA LEU A 15 -4.11 -4.37 -0.60
C LEU A 15 -4.82 -3.30 0.23
N GLU A 16 -6.14 -3.38 0.36
CA GLU A 16 -6.93 -2.49 1.23
C GLU A 16 -6.57 -2.66 2.71
N ALA A 17 -6.38 -3.89 3.16
CA ALA A 17 -5.92 -4.18 4.52
C ALA A 17 -4.52 -3.60 4.76
N ILE A 18 -3.58 -3.80 3.83
CA ILE A 18 -2.24 -3.22 3.95
C ILE A 18 -2.29 -1.68 3.96
N ALA A 19 -3.14 -1.05 3.15
CA ALA A 19 -3.31 0.40 3.18
C ALA A 19 -3.78 0.88 4.55
N THR A 20 -4.73 0.15 5.16
CA THR A 20 -5.26 0.47 6.49
C THR A 20 -4.17 0.36 7.56
N GLU A 21 -3.43 -0.75 7.59
CA GLU A 21 -2.32 -0.96 8.54
C GLU A 21 -1.21 0.06 8.35
N ALA A 22 -0.81 0.36 7.12
CA ALA A 22 0.21 1.36 6.83
C ALA A 22 -0.18 2.74 7.35
N LYS A 23 -1.46 3.12 7.21
CA LYS A 23 -1.96 4.37 7.78
C LYS A 23 -1.96 4.34 9.30
N MET A 24 -2.42 3.26 9.93
CA MET A 24 -2.38 3.15 11.40
C MET A 24 -0.94 3.23 11.93
N MET A 25 0.01 2.55 11.29
CA MET A 25 1.43 2.62 11.67
C MET A 25 2.00 4.04 11.62
N LEU A 26 1.57 4.85 10.64
CA LEU A 26 1.97 6.26 10.54
C LEU A 26 1.26 7.16 11.56
N ASP A 27 -0.06 6.97 11.73
CA ASP A 27 -0.88 7.76 12.65
C ASP A 27 -0.47 7.52 14.12
N GLU A 28 -0.09 6.28 14.45
CA GLU A 28 0.39 5.87 15.78
C GLU A 28 1.90 6.10 15.97
N ALA A 29 2.58 6.64 14.94
CA ALA A 29 4.03 6.87 14.93
C ALA A 29 4.89 5.62 15.25
N VAL A 30 4.40 4.43 14.85
CA VAL A 30 5.18 3.18 14.86
C VAL A 30 6.35 3.26 13.89
N VAL A 31 6.15 3.99 12.79
CA VAL A 31 7.20 4.40 11.82
C VAL A 31 7.12 5.91 11.64
N ALA A 32 8.23 6.56 11.29
CA ALA A 32 8.24 8.01 11.12
C ALA A 32 7.79 8.44 9.72
N THR A 33 8.06 7.62 8.71
CA THR A 33 7.84 7.99 7.30
C THR A 33 7.28 6.83 6.45
N PRO A 34 6.52 7.13 5.38
CA PRO A 34 6.05 6.12 4.43
C PRO A 34 7.20 5.28 3.83
N GLN A 35 8.37 5.88 3.63
CA GLN A 35 9.52 5.22 3.02
C GLN A 35 10.06 4.06 3.89
N GLU A 36 9.90 4.11 5.22
CA GLU A 36 10.30 3.01 6.11
C GLU A 36 9.46 1.75 5.84
N ILE A 37 8.16 1.91 5.59
CA ILE A 37 7.26 0.80 5.22
C ILE A 37 7.67 0.25 3.86
N ASP A 38 7.91 1.12 2.88
CA ASP A 38 8.31 0.68 1.53
C ASP A 38 9.63 -0.11 1.54
N ILE A 39 10.62 0.36 2.30
CA ILE A 39 11.91 -0.34 2.45
C ILE A 39 11.71 -1.69 3.15
N CYS A 40 10.89 -1.75 4.21
CA CYS A 40 10.57 -3.01 4.91
C CYS A 40 9.88 -4.01 3.96
N MET A 41 8.96 -3.54 3.13
CA MET A 41 8.24 -4.39 2.18
C MET A 41 9.14 -4.90 1.06
N LEU A 42 10.05 -4.06 0.57
CA LEU A 42 11.03 -4.43 -0.46
C LEU A 42 12.08 -5.41 0.07
N LEU A 43 12.66 -5.15 1.24
CA LEU A 43 13.81 -5.90 1.75
C LEU A 43 13.42 -7.06 2.68
N GLY A 44 12.26 -6.98 3.34
CA GLY A 44 11.78 -7.98 4.29
C GLY A 44 10.67 -8.87 3.72
N SER A 45 9.63 -8.28 3.13
CA SER A 45 8.45 -9.01 2.66
C SER A 45 8.50 -9.45 1.19
N GLY A 46 9.57 -9.11 0.47
CA GLY A 46 9.79 -9.53 -0.92
C GLY A 46 8.87 -8.84 -1.94
N TRP A 47 8.43 -7.61 -1.67
CA TRP A 47 7.62 -6.84 -2.61
C TRP A 47 8.37 -6.64 -3.95
N PRO A 48 7.71 -6.75 -5.12
CA PRO A 48 8.40 -6.68 -6.40
C PRO A 48 9.05 -5.32 -6.67
N MET A 49 10.39 -5.29 -6.77
CA MET A 49 11.15 -4.04 -6.92
C MET A 49 10.75 -3.20 -8.15
N HIS A 50 10.34 -3.83 -9.25
CA HIS A 50 9.92 -3.13 -10.47
C HIS A 50 8.61 -2.34 -10.29
N LEU A 51 7.87 -2.61 -9.21
CA LEU A 51 6.71 -1.81 -8.83
C LEU A 51 7.10 -0.65 -7.91
N GLY A 52 8.38 -0.46 -7.57
CA GLY A 52 8.80 0.49 -6.53
C GLY A 52 8.36 -0.02 -5.16
N GLY A 53 7.86 0.87 -4.30
CA GLY A 53 7.30 0.50 -3.00
C GLY A 53 5.85 0.04 -3.07
N ILE A 54 5.34 -0.54 -1.97
CA ILE A 54 3.92 -0.89 -1.88
C ILE A 54 3.05 0.36 -1.77
N LEU A 55 3.48 1.39 -1.05
CA LEU A 55 2.70 2.61 -0.86
C LEU A 55 2.59 3.41 -2.17
N PRO A 56 3.65 3.59 -2.98
CA PRO A 56 3.54 4.09 -4.35
C PRO A 56 2.59 3.28 -5.23
N TYR A 57 2.57 1.95 -5.07
CA TYR A 57 1.63 1.10 -5.79
C TYR A 57 0.18 1.38 -5.36
N LEU A 58 -0.11 1.42 -4.05
CA LEU A 58 -1.45 1.76 -3.52
C LEU A 58 -1.92 3.16 -3.95
N ASP A 59 -1.00 4.13 -4.00
CA ASP A 59 -1.24 5.50 -4.48
C ASP A 59 -1.56 5.57 -5.99
N ARG A 60 -1.03 4.66 -6.80
CA ARG A 60 -1.32 4.60 -8.24
C ARG A 60 -2.63 3.88 -8.55
N GLU A 61 -2.95 2.86 -7.76
CA GLU A 61 -4.20 2.10 -7.90
C GLU A 61 -5.42 2.83 -7.30
N GLY A 62 -5.20 3.99 -6.66
CA GLY A 62 -6.25 4.76 -5.99
C GLY A 62 -6.74 4.14 -4.68
N ILE A 63 -6.05 3.11 -4.18
CA ILE A 63 -6.46 2.38 -2.97
C ILE A 63 -6.18 3.22 -1.73
N SER A 64 -5.08 3.95 -1.69
CA SER A 64 -4.79 4.85 -0.57
C SER A 64 -5.87 5.92 -0.43
N GLU A 65 -6.26 6.59 -1.51
CA GLU A 65 -7.34 7.58 -1.48
C GLU A 65 -8.68 6.95 -1.06
N ALA A 66 -9.00 5.75 -1.55
CA ALA A 66 -10.27 5.07 -1.23
C ALA A 66 -10.36 4.60 0.23
N VAL A 67 -9.26 4.10 0.80
CA VAL A 67 -9.22 3.50 2.14
C VAL A 67 -8.85 4.52 3.21
N CYS A 68 -7.87 5.37 2.92
CA CYS A 68 -7.24 6.29 3.87
C CYS A 68 -7.77 7.72 3.73
N GLY A 69 -8.48 8.05 2.66
CA GLY A 69 -8.93 9.41 2.33
C GLY A 69 -7.84 10.33 1.77
N SER A 70 -6.59 9.83 1.68
CA SER A 70 -5.44 10.56 1.15
C SER A 70 -4.39 9.61 0.58
N ARG A 71 -3.51 10.15 -0.26
CA ARG A 71 -2.29 9.45 -0.69
C ARG A 71 -1.27 9.38 0.44
N PHE A 72 -0.39 8.39 0.40
CA PHE A 72 0.79 8.35 1.27
C PHE A 72 1.88 9.31 0.77
N HIS A 73 2.01 9.43 -0.56
CA HIS A 73 2.97 10.33 -1.20
C HIS A 73 2.29 11.52 -1.91
N PRO A 74 2.90 12.72 -1.86
CA PRO A 74 2.47 13.84 -2.69
C PRO A 74 2.49 13.47 -4.18
N LYS A 75 1.57 14.06 -4.96
CA LYS A 75 1.57 13.88 -6.41
C LYS A 75 2.92 14.33 -7.00
N GLY A 76 3.45 13.54 -7.93
CA GLY A 76 4.79 13.73 -8.51
C GLY A 76 5.90 12.96 -7.79
N VAL A 77 5.68 12.50 -6.56
CA VAL A 77 6.57 11.55 -5.88
C VAL A 77 6.08 10.13 -6.21
N ALA A 78 6.98 9.32 -6.79
CA ALA A 78 6.69 7.92 -7.18
C ALA A 78 5.40 7.72 -8.01
N SER A 79 4.98 8.77 -8.71
CA SER A 79 3.85 8.75 -9.65
C SER A 79 4.33 8.27 -11.03
N LEU A 80 3.46 7.63 -11.81
CA LEU A 80 3.77 7.35 -13.21
C LEU A 80 3.59 8.63 -14.05
N PRO A 81 4.35 8.81 -15.14
CA PRO A 81 4.20 9.95 -16.06
C PRO A 81 2.78 10.09 -16.64
#